data_AF-A0A7W0PHJ2-F1
#
_entry.id   AF-A0A7W0PHJ2-F1
#
_cell.length_a   1.000
_cell.length_b   1.000
_cell.length_c   1.000
_cell.angle_alpha   90.00
_cell.angle_beta   90.00
_cell.angle_gamma   90.00
#
_symmetry.space_group_name_H-M   'P 1'
#
loop_
_entity.id
_entity.type
_entity.pdbx_description
1 polymer ?
#
loop_
_entity_poly.entity_id
_entity_poly.type
_entity_poly.pdbx_seq_one_letter_code
_entity_poly.pdbx_strand_id
1 'polypeptide(L)'
;MGWHFLNPAYTKFDVTKPAILVYAKRGPQWQLVAFEWVFPEKPAKKSLPGATYGSFGAACHYKDGTFVFVAAETDCAQKSPESGAPFGFWHPDLVTLHLWVWYPNPDGIFAGVNPLMKPFNET
;
A
#
# COMPACT_ATOMS: atom_id res chain seq x y z
N MET A 1 4.10 -7.97 -1.87
CA MET A 1 2.96 -7.03 -1.90
C MET A 1 2.56 -6.56 -3.31
N GLY A 2 3.43 -6.63 -4.32
CA GLY A 2 3.13 -6.10 -5.66
C GLY A 2 3.52 -4.64 -5.80
N TRP A 3 3.29 -4.06 -6.97
CA TRP A 3 3.64 -2.68 -7.30
C TRP A 3 2.46 -1.76 -7.02
N HIS A 4 2.69 -0.73 -6.21
CA HIS A 4 1.64 0.17 -5.72
C HIS A 4 1.66 1.46 -6.53
N PHE A 5 0.51 1.85 -7.08
CA PHE A 5 0.33 3.09 -7.81
C PHE A 5 -0.70 3.95 -7.07
N LEU A 6 -0.22 4.98 -6.40
CA LEU A 6 -1.01 5.90 -5.59
C LEU A 6 -1.57 7.05 -6.46
N ASN A 7 -2.85 7.32 -6.32
CA ASN A 7 -3.47 8.58 -6.71
C ASN A 7 -3.64 9.49 -5.48
N PRO A 8 -2.76 10.49 -5.29
CA PRO A 8 -2.78 11.34 -4.09
C PRO A 8 -3.98 12.29 -4.03
N ALA A 9 -4.77 12.41 -5.11
CA ALA A 9 -5.99 13.22 -5.10
C ALA A 9 -7.10 12.62 -4.22
N TYR A 10 -7.01 11.34 -3.86
CA TYR A 10 -7.99 10.65 -3.03
C TYR A 10 -7.54 10.61 -1.56
N THR A 11 -7.90 11.65 -0.81
CA THR A 11 -7.47 11.87 0.58
C THR A 11 -8.50 11.45 1.63
N LYS A 12 -9.70 11.06 1.21
CA LYS A 12 -10.79 10.62 2.10
C LYS A 12 -11.23 9.22 1.73
N PHE A 13 -11.69 8.46 2.72
CA PHE A 13 -12.23 7.13 2.47
C PHE A 13 -13.52 7.19 1.65
N ASP A 14 -13.47 6.59 0.46
CA ASP A 14 -14.61 6.28 -0.39
C ASP A 14 -14.40 4.86 -0.92
N VAL A 15 -15.29 3.94 -0.56
CA VAL A 15 -15.17 2.52 -0.93
C VAL A 15 -15.17 2.30 -2.45
N THR A 16 -15.67 3.27 -3.23
CA THR A 16 -15.67 3.19 -4.70
C THR A 16 -14.42 3.78 -5.33
N LYS A 17 -13.54 4.41 -4.55
CA LYS A 17 -12.33 5.10 -5.02
C LYS A 17 -11.10 4.65 -4.22
N PRO A 18 -10.53 3.48 -4.53
CA PRO A 18 -9.26 3.08 -3.95
C PRO A 18 -8.18 4.10 -4.32
N ALA A 19 -7.44 4.59 -3.32
CA ALA A 19 -6.33 5.51 -3.55
C ALA A 19 -5.15 4.80 -4.22
N ILE A 20 -5.02 3.49 -4.02
CA ILE A 20 -3.90 2.70 -4.52
C ILE A 20 -4.41 1.53 -5.36
N LEU A 21 -3.79 1.37 -6.52
CA LEU A 21 -3.94 0.18 -7.35
C LEU A 21 -2.67 -0.67 -7.23
N VAL A 22 -2.83 -1.96 -7.00
CA VAL A 22 -1.72 -2.90 -6.83
C VAL A 22 -1.63 -3.82 -8.04
N TYR A 23 -0.47 -3.85 -8.69
CA TYR A 23 -0.22 -4.67 -9.85
C TYR A 23 0.85 -5.74 -9.60
N ALA A 24 0.62 -6.93 -10.16
CA ALA A 24 1.67 -7.92 -10.39
C ALA A 24 2.34 -7.65 -11.75
N LYS A 25 3.64 -7.95 -11.85
CA LYS A 25 4.40 -7.81 -13.09
C LYS A 25 5.04 -9.16 -13.46
N ARG A 26 4.84 -9.61 -14.70
CA ARG A 26 5.49 -10.78 -15.31
C ARG A 26 6.15 -10.36 -16.61
N GLY A 27 7.47 -10.17 -16.59
CA GLY A 27 8.19 -9.59 -17.73
C GLY A 27 7.60 -8.21 -18.10
N PRO A 28 7.12 -8.00 -19.34
CA PRO A 28 6.49 -6.74 -19.73
C PRO A 28 5.01 -6.64 -19.34
N GLN A 29 4.38 -7.74 -18.91
CA GLN A 29 2.95 -7.79 -18.63
C GLN A 29 2.65 -7.31 -17.21
N TRP A 30 1.60 -6.49 -17.11
CA TRP A 30 1.07 -5.98 -15.86
C TRP A 30 -0.36 -6.47 -15.67
N GLN A 31 -0.68 -6.94 -14.47
CA GLN A 31 -2.03 -7.35 -14.10
C GLN A 31 -2.42 -6.66 -12.81
N LEU A 32 -3.59 -6.03 -12.79
CA LEU A 32 -4.20 -5.51 -11.57
C LEU A 32 -4.59 -6.68 -10.69
N VAL A 33 -4.14 -6.70 -9.43
CA VAL A 33 -4.34 -7.83 -8.51
C VAL A 33 -5.06 -7.45 -7.23
N ALA A 34 -4.90 -6.22 -6.76
CA ALA A 34 -5.59 -5.72 -5.58
C ALA A 34 -5.91 -4.22 -5.67
N PHE A 35 -6.88 -3.84 -4.84
CA PHE A 35 -7.19 -2.47 -4.50
C PHE A 35 -6.76 -2.18 -3.08
N GLU A 36 -6.28 -0.97 -2.83
CA GLU A 36 -5.95 -0.54 -1.48
C GLU A 36 -6.47 0.87 -1.20
N TRP A 37 -6.97 1.00 0.04
CA TRP A 37 -7.31 2.27 0.65
C TRP A 37 -6.39 2.49 1.83
N VAL A 38 -5.87 3.71 1.95
CA VAL A 38 -5.09 4.18 3.09
C VAL A 38 -5.71 5.47 3.60
N PHE A 39 -5.90 5.58 4.92
CA PHE A 39 -6.59 6.72 5.51
C PHE A 39 -6.24 6.87 7.00
N PRO A 40 -6.32 8.08 7.58
CA PRO A 40 -5.93 8.30 8.98
C PRO A 40 -6.81 7.59 10.00
N GLU A 41 -8.09 7.38 9.70
CA GLU A 41 -9.07 6.86 10.65
C GLU A 41 -9.95 5.77 10.04
N LYS A 42 -10.18 4.70 10.81
CA LYS A 42 -11.04 3.60 10.39
C LYS A 42 -12.47 4.10 10.14
N PRO A 43 -13.08 3.78 8.98
CA PRO A 43 -14.47 4.11 8.71
C PRO A 43 -15.40 3.57 9.79
N ALA A 44 -16.27 4.44 10.34
CA ALA A 44 -17.22 4.05 11.37
C ALA A 44 -18.21 2.97 10.90
N LYS A 45 -18.59 3.01 9.63
CA LYS A 45 -19.44 2.00 9.00
C LYS A 45 -18.57 1.05 8.17
N LYS A 46 -18.68 -0.25 8.44
CA LYS A 46 -18.10 -1.29 7.56
C LYS A 46 -18.67 -1.11 6.15
N SER A 47 -17.79 -0.82 5.21
CA SER A 47 -18.12 -0.50 3.83
C SER A 47 -18.16 -1.74 2.93
N LEU A 48 -17.45 -2.81 3.32
CA LEU A 48 -17.48 -4.10 2.64
C LEU A 48 -17.80 -5.22 3.66
N PRO A 49 -18.68 -6.19 3.32
CA PRO A 49 -18.94 -7.36 4.15
C PRO A 49 -17.66 -8.15 4.42
N GLY A 50 -17.41 -8.49 5.69
CA GLY A 50 -16.22 -9.26 6.08
C GLY A 50 -14.90 -8.50 6.07
N ALA A 51 -14.89 -7.20 5.75
CA ALA A 51 -13.66 -6.43 5.69
C ALA A 51 -12.89 -6.43 7.01
N THR A 52 -11.62 -6.82 6.92
CA THR A 52 -10.60 -6.61 7.94
C THR A 52 -9.73 -5.43 7.54
N TYR A 53 -9.28 -4.69 8.54
CA TYR A 53 -8.47 -3.48 8.34
C TYR A 53 -7.08 -3.74 8.92
N GLY A 54 -6.06 -3.33 8.20
CA GLY A 54 -4.67 -3.33 8.66
C GLY A 54 -4.26 -1.96 9.17
N SER A 55 -2.98 -1.86 9.49
CA SER A 55 -2.31 -0.63 9.87
C SER A 55 -1.00 -0.51 9.11
N PHE A 56 -0.63 0.72 8.78
CA PHE A 56 0.67 1.06 8.21
C PHE A 56 1.24 2.20 9.05
N GLY A 57 2.37 1.94 9.72
CA GLY A 57 2.96 2.91 10.65
C GLY A 57 3.42 4.18 9.95
N ALA A 58 3.56 5.27 10.70
CA ALA A 58 4.11 6.53 10.21
C ALA A 58 5.43 6.30 9.48
N ALA A 59 5.58 6.90 8.30
CA ALA A 59 6.71 6.61 7.42
C ALA A 59 7.09 7.78 6.52
N CYS A 60 8.39 7.90 6.24
CA CYS A 60 8.92 8.69 5.14
C CYS A 60 8.89 7.85 3.87
N HIS A 61 8.34 8.40 2.80
CA HIS A 61 8.39 7.84 1.45
C HIS A 61 9.35 8.63 0.59
N TYR A 62 10.09 7.92 -0.26
CA TYR A 62 11.06 8.49 -1.19
C TYR A 62 10.55 8.44 -2.62
N LYS A 63 11.15 9.23 -3.51
CA LYS A 63 10.67 9.40 -4.90
C LYS A 63 10.66 8.11 -5.73
N ASP A 64 11.39 7.09 -5.31
CA ASP A 64 11.42 5.77 -5.95
C ASP A 64 10.45 4.74 -5.35
N GLY A 65 9.68 5.13 -4.34
CA GLY A 65 8.72 4.27 -3.63
C GLY A 65 9.31 3.48 -2.46
N THR A 66 10.62 3.59 -2.17
CA THR A 66 11.17 3.10 -0.90
C THR A 66 10.59 3.90 0.26
N PHE A 67 10.54 3.29 1.44
CA PHE A 67 10.04 3.95 2.64
C PHE A 67 10.79 3.49 3.90
N VAL A 68 10.76 4.33 4.93
CA VAL A 68 11.30 4.03 6.26
C VAL A 68 10.29 4.46 7.31
N PHE A 69 9.99 3.57 8.26
CA PHE A 69 9.12 3.90 9.38
C PHE A 69 9.81 4.87 10.34
N VAL A 70 9.19 6.03 10.55
CA VAL A 70 9.62 7.03 11.54
C VAL A 70 8.40 7.68 12.16
N ALA A 71 8.48 7.99 13.45
CA ALA A 71 7.35 8.54 14.20
C ALA A 71 7.01 10.00 13.83
N ALA A 72 7.97 10.79 13.36
CA ALA A 72 7.79 12.20 13.04
C ALA A 72 8.47 12.59 11.72
N GLU A 73 7.87 13.51 10.98
CA GLU A 73 8.42 14.03 9.71
C GLU A 73 9.81 14.69 9.88
N THR A 74 10.07 15.30 11.04
CA THR A 74 11.36 15.92 11.35
C THR A 74 12.52 14.92 11.37
N ASP A 75 12.22 13.63 11.52
CA ASP A 75 13.21 12.56 11.54
C ASP A 75 13.45 11.96 10.14
N CYS A 76 12.77 12.48 9.11
CA CYS A 76 12.96 12.04 7.73
C CYS A 76 14.32 12.48 7.17
N ALA A 77 15.15 11.49 6.81
CA ALA A 77 16.34 11.73 6.01
C ALA A 77 15.96 12.31 4.63
N GLN A 78 16.74 13.27 4.13
CA GLN A 78 16.51 13.89 2.81
C GLN A 78 16.76 12.94 1.63
N LYS A 79 17.38 11.79 1.89
CA LYS A 79 17.62 10.71 0.92
C LYS A 79 17.31 9.36 1.55
N SER A 80 16.81 8.43 0.73
CA SER A 80 16.56 7.04 1.13
C SER A 80 17.87 6.41 1.60
N PRO A 81 17.91 5.78 2.78
CA PRO A 81 19.09 5.04 3.22
C PRO A 81 19.32 3.77 2.38
N GLU A 82 18.29 3.27 1.70
CA GLU A 82 18.37 2.06 0.86
C GLU A 82 18.85 2.38 -0.55
N SER A 83 18.31 3.43 -1.18
CA SER A 83 18.53 3.71 -2.61
C SER A 83 19.19 5.06 -2.92
N GLY A 84 19.29 5.96 -1.93
CA GLY A 84 19.71 7.34 -2.12
C GLY A 84 18.68 8.24 -2.80
N ALA A 85 17.48 7.76 -3.11
CA ALA A 85 16.42 8.54 -3.74
C ALA A 85 16.00 9.75 -2.88
N PRO A 86 15.63 10.90 -3.46
CA PRO A 86 15.22 12.07 -2.70
C PRO A 86 13.97 11.82 -1.86
N PHE A 87 13.85 12.53 -0.73
CA PHE A 87 12.63 12.55 0.08
C PHE A 87 11.41 12.92 -0.78
N GLY A 88 10.32 12.18 -0.56
CA GLY A 88 9.04 12.36 -1.23
C GLY A 88 8.07 13.11 -0.34
N PHE A 89 7.61 12.43 0.71
CA PHE A 89 6.64 12.93 1.69
C PHE A 89 6.66 12.06 2.95
N TRP A 90 6.08 12.54 4.04
CA TRP A 90 5.82 11.77 5.25
C TRP A 90 4.30 11.65 5.48
N HIS A 91 3.88 10.61 6.18
CA HIS A 91 2.51 10.49 6.69
C HIS A 91 2.51 9.93 8.14
N PRO A 92 1.50 10.26 8.97
CA PRO A 92 1.31 9.66 10.28
C PRO A 92 0.83 8.20 10.17
N ASP A 93 0.54 7.53 11.28
CA ASP A 93 -0.08 6.20 11.24
C ASP A 93 -1.34 6.19 10.38
N LEU A 94 -1.46 5.17 9.52
CA LEU A 94 -2.58 4.97 8.61
C LEU A 94 -3.29 3.65 8.92
N VAL A 95 -4.59 3.65 8.73
CA VAL A 95 -5.40 2.44 8.61
C VAL A 95 -5.44 2.05 7.13
N THR A 96 -5.28 0.75 6.87
CA THR A 96 -5.30 0.21 5.51
C THR A 96 -6.47 -0.74 5.32
N LEU A 97 -6.99 -0.81 4.09
CA LEU A 97 -7.92 -1.82 3.64
C LEU A 97 -7.40 -2.36 2.32
N HIS A 98 -7.15 -3.67 2.27
CA HIS A 98 -6.75 -4.37 1.05
C HIS A 98 -7.93 -5.16 0.51
N LEU A 99 -8.04 -5.27 -0.81
CA LEU A 99 -8.99 -6.17 -1.44
C LEU A 99 -8.33 -6.85 -2.65
N TRP A 100 -8.05 -8.14 -2.52
CA TRP A 100 -7.56 -9.01 -3.58
C TRP A 100 -8.73 -9.48 -4.44
N VAL A 101 -8.70 -9.17 -5.73
CA VAL A 101 -9.86 -9.31 -6.65
C VAL A 101 -9.58 -10.25 -7.82
N TRP A 102 -8.33 -10.34 -8.28
CA TRP A 102 -7.95 -11.14 -9.47
C TRP A 102 -6.76 -12.07 -9.26
N TYR A 103 -6.25 -12.15 -8.03
CA TYR A 103 -5.18 -13.06 -7.66
C TYR A 103 -5.54 -13.72 -6.33
N PRO A 104 -5.51 -15.06 -6.23
CA PRO A 104 -5.87 -15.74 -5.01
C PRO A 104 -4.94 -15.29 -3.88
N ASN A 105 -5.50 -15.14 -2.69
CA ASN A 105 -4.73 -14.90 -1.48
C ASN A 105 -5.13 -15.95 -0.44
N PRO A 106 -4.24 -16.92 -0.10
CA PRO A 106 -4.56 -17.97 0.86
C PRO A 106 -4.79 -17.43 2.28
N ASP A 107 -4.25 -16.25 2.59
CA ASP A 107 -4.46 -15.58 3.88
C ASP A 107 -5.79 -14.79 3.91
N GLY A 108 -6.52 -14.77 2.80
CA GLY A 108 -7.83 -14.15 2.65
C GLY A 108 -7.83 -12.90 1.78
N ILE A 109 -9.01 -12.55 1.24
CA ILE A 109 -9.17 -11.46 0.27
C ILE A 109 -8.89 -10.06 0.85
N PHE A 110 -8.86 -9.93 2.19
CA PHE A 110 -8.61 -8.66 2.88
C PHE A 110 -7.24 -8.62 3.58
N ALA A 111 -6.38 -9.64 3.40
CA ALA A 111 -5.06 -9.66 4.00
C ALA A 111 -4.17 -8.55 3.41
N GLY A 112 -3.39 -7.87 4.26
CA GLY A 112 -2.50 -6.78 3.85
C GLY A 112 -1.33 -7.23 2.98
N VAL A 113 -1.03 -8.52 2.99
CA VAL A 113 -0.02 -9.14 2.13
C VAL A 113 -0.62 -10.34 1.42
N ASN A 114 0.00 -10.75 0.32
CA ASN A 114 -0.31 -11.99 -0.35
C ASN A 114 0.97 -12.82 -0.48
N PRO A 115 1.07 -14.00 0.17
CA PRO A 115 2.29 -14.81 0.16
C PRO A 115 2.61 -15.40 -1.21
N LEU A 116 1.65 -15.41 -2.14
CA LEU A 116 1.88 -15.82 -3.53
C LEU A 116 2.54 -14.71 -4.36
N MET A 117 2.56 -13.47 -3.87
CA MET A 117 3.27 -12.35 -4.49
C MET A 117 4.76 -12.36 -4.14
N LYS A 118 5.46 -13.42 -4.54
CA LYS A 118 6.93 -13.48 -4.56
C LYS A 118 7.49 -12.60 -5.67
N PRO A 119 8.77 -12.18 -5.62
CA PRO A 119 9.49 -11.82 -6.84
C PRO A 119 9.33 -12.99 -7.81
N PHE A 120 8.74 -12.75 -8.98
CA PHE A 120 8.38 -13.77 -9.97
C PHE A 120 9.55 -14.69 -10.40
N ASN A 121 10.80 -14.31 -10.07
CA ASN A 121 12.03 -14.98 -10.46
C ASN A 121 12.68 -15.83 -9.34
N GLU A 122 12.06 -15.98 -8.18
CA GLU A 122 12.49 -17.01 -7.22
C GLU A 122 11.95 -18.38 -7.68
N THR A 123 12.63 -18.98 -8.65
CA THR A 123 12.59 -20.43 -8.92
C THR A 123 13.45 -21.18 -7.92
#